data_AF-A0A3C1WEV7-F1
#
_entry.id   AF-A0A3C1WEV7-F1
#
_cell.length_a   1.000
_cell.length_b   1.000
_cell.length_c   1.000
_cell.angle_alpha   90.00
_cell.angle_beta   90.00
_cell.angle_gamma   90.00
#
_symmetry.space_group_name_H-M   'P 1'
#
loop_
_entity.id
_entity.type
_entity.pdbx_description
1 polymer ?
#
loop_
_entity_poly.entity_id
_entity_poly.type
_entity_poly.pdbx_seq_one_letter_code
_entity_poly.pdbx_strand_id
1 'polypeptide(L)' 'VTVQAQILELLAELQREMGMSVVMITHNLNLVAQYANRAAVMYAGRIIEEGNATRLLEDPKHPY' A
#
# COMPACT_ATOMS: atom_id res chain seq x y z
N VAL A 1 16.70 -6.56 -8.84
CA VAL A 1 15.28 -6.46 -9.25
C VAL A 1 14.61 -7.78 -8.90
N THR A 2 13.53 -7.79 -8.13
CA THR A 2 12.83 -9.03 -7.72
C THR A 2 11.55 -9.22 -8.54
N VAL A 3 11.07 -10.46 -8.65
CA VAL A 3 9.81 -10.79 -9.37
C VAL A 3 8.62 -10.01 -8.80
N GLN A 4 8.58 -9.83 -7.48
CA GLN A 4 7.51 -9.08 -6.81
C GLN A 4 7.42 -7.63 -7.28
N ALA A 5 8.57 -6.95 -7.42
CA ALA A 5 8.61 -5.57 -7.92
C ALA A 5 8.11 -5.49 -9.37
N GLN A 6 8.42 -6.49 -10.20
CA GLN A 6 7.95 -6.55 -11.58
C GLN A 6 6.42 -6.71 -11.67
N ILE A 7 5.84 -7.55 -10.81
CA ILE A 7 4.38 -7.73 -10.75
C ILE A 7 3.70 -6.42 -10.33
N LEU A 8 4.26 -5.71 -9.34
CA LEU A 8 3.69 -4.46 -8.86
C LEU A 8 3.77 -3.33 -9.89
N GLU A 9 4.89 -3.25 -10.63
CA GLU A 9 5.03 -2.30 -11.73
C GLU A 9 3.99 -2.55 -12.82
N LEU A 10 3.82 -3.82 -13.22
CA LEU A 10 2.80 -4.20 -14.20
C LEU A 10 1.39 -3.84 -13.72
N LEU A 11 1.07 -4.09 -12.44
CA LEU A 11 -0.23 -3.71 -11.88
C LEU A 11 -0.43 -2.19 -11.89
N ALA A 12 0.62 -1.41 -11.62
CA ALA A 12 0.56 0.05 -11.66
C ALA A 12 0.38 0.58 -13.10
N GLU A 13 1.02 -0.04 -14.08
CA GLU A 13 0.80 0.26 -15.51
C GLU A 13 -0.65 -0.02 -15.93
N LEU A 14 -1.12 -1.24 -15.66
CA LEU A 14 -2.49 -1.65 -15.96
C LEU A 14 -3.54 -0.78 -15.26
N GLN A 15 -3.28 -0.35 -14.03
CA GLN A 15 -4.14 0.58 -13.30
C GLN A 15 -4.30 1.90 -14.07
N ARG A 16 -3.19 2.48 -14.53
CA ARG A 16 -3.16 3.75 -15.27
C ARG A 16 -3.84 3.62 -16.64
N GLU A 17 -3.58 2.53 -17.36
CA GLU A 17 -4.15 2.30 -18.69
C GLU A 17 -5.66 2.08 -18.67
N MET A 18 -6.15 1.33 -17.68
CA MET A 18 -7.58 0.97 -17.59
C MET A 18 -8.40 1.90 -16.69
N GLY A 19 -7.76 2.83 -15.97
CA GLY A 19 -8.45 3.70 -15.00
C GLY A 19 -9.10 2.92 -13.85
N MET A 20 -8.54 1.78 -13.47
CA MET A 20 -9.11 0.91 -12.44
C MET A 20 -8.60 1.23 -11.03
N SER A 21 -9.32 0.79 -10.01
CA SER A 21 -8.84 0.80 -8.62
C SER A 21 -8.20 -0.54 -8.28
N VAL A 22 -7.09 -0.50 -7.54
CA VAL A 22 -6.37 -1.70 -7.08
C VAL A 22 -6.33 -1.68 -5.56
N VAL A 23 -6.79 -2.77 -4.93
CA VAL A 23 -6.63 -3.01 -3.50
C VAL A 23 -5.62 -4.13 -3.33
N MET A 24 -4.57 -3.86 -2.55
CA MET A 24 -3.51 -4.80 -2.26
C MET A 24 -3.43 -5.06 -0.76
N ILE A 25 -3.23 -6.32 -0.39
CA ILE A 25 -3.03 -6.75 1.00
C ILE A 25 -1.59 -7.21 1.15
N THR A 26 -0.85 -6.58 2.06
CA THR A 26 0.55 -6.91 2.34
C THR A 26 0.92 -6.58 3.77
N HIS A 27 1.93 -7.27 4.30
CA HIS A 27 2.57 -6.94 5.58
C HIS A 27 3.86 -6.11 5.38
N ASN A 28 4.25 -5.85 4.13
CA ASN A 28 5.48 -5.13 3.81
C ASN A 28 5.18 -3.64 3.57
N LEU A 29 5.49 -2.82 4.57
CA LEU A 29 5.30 -1.37 4.56
C LEU A 29 6.11 -0.66 3.47
N ASN A 30 7.27 -1.19 3.06
CA ASN A 30 8.07 -0.58 1.98
C ASN A 30 7.36 -0.63 0.63
N LEU A 31 6.56 -1.67 0.38
CA LEU A 31 5.77 -1.76 -0.85
C LEU A 31 4.59 -0.81 -0.83
N VAL A 32 3.97 -0.63 0.35
CA VAL A 32 2.91 0.35 0.55
C VAL A 32 3.42 1.75 0.26
N ALA A 33 4.62 2.09 0.74
CA ALA A 33 5.26 3.39 0.52
C ALA A 33 5.46 3.72 -0.98
N GLN A 34 5.80 2.71 -1.77
CA GLN A 34 6.17 2.89 -3.18
C GLN A 34 4.99 2.84 -4.14
N TYR A 35 3.99 1.98 -3.87
CA TYR A 35 2.97 1.64 -4.86
C TYR A 35 1.54 2.05 -4.47
N ALA A 36 1.27 2.37 -3.20
CA ALA A 36 -0.07 2.70 -2.74
C ALA A 36 -0.29 4.23 -2.64
N ASN A 37 -1.46 4.71 -3.06
CA ASN A 37 -1.84 6.11 -2.81
C ASN A 37 -2.36 6.31 -1.38
N ARG A 38 -3.10 5.31 -0.87
CA ARG A 38 -3.69 5.27 0.47
C ARG A 38 -3.42 3.91 1.08
N ALA A 39 -3.37 3.86 2.41
CA ALA A 39 -3.20 2.62 3.14
C ALA A 39 -4.08 2.60 4.38
N ALA A 40 -4.44 1.39 4.81
CA ALA A 40 -5.14 1.11 6.05
C ALA A 40 -4.37 0.02 6.79
N VAL A 41 -4.02 0.27 8.05
CA VAL A 41 -3.35 -0.72 8.89
C VAL A 41 -4.39 -1.44 9.72
N MET A 42 -4.33 -2.76 9.67
CA MET A 42 -5.22 -3.63 10.41
C MET A 42 -4.50 -4.32 11.56
N TYR A 43 -5.15 -4.37 12.72
CA TYR A 43 -4.72 -5.14 13.88
C TYR A 43 -5.93 -5.80 14.53
N ALA A 44 -5.80 -7.08 14.88
CA ALA A 44 -6.88 -7.87 15.50
C ALA A 44 -8.24 -7.75 14.78
N GLY A 45 -8.23 -7.74 13.44
CA GLY A 45 -9.44 -7.66 12.61
C GLY A 45 -10.09 -6.27 12.55
N ARG A 46 -9.42 -5.22 13.04
CA ARG A 46 -9.92 -3.84 12.99
C ARG A 46 -8.94 -2.94 12.23
N ILE A 47 -9.46 -1.99 11.47
CA ILE A 47 -8.64 -0.89 10.92
C ILE A 47 -8.33 0.05 12.08
N ILE A 48 -7.05 0.22 12.37
CA ILE A 48 -6.59 1.07 13.48
C ILE A 48 -5.95 2.36 12.98
N GLU A 49 -5.53 2.42 11.71
CA GLU A 49 -5.03 3.63 11.08
C GLU A 49 -5.36 3.62 9.58
N GLU A 50 -5.73 4.76 9.00
CA GLU A 50 -5.99 4.93 7.57
C GLU A 50 -5.58 6.33 7.11
N GLY A 51 -4.99 6.44 5.93
CA GLY A 51 -4.50 7.71 5.42
C GLY A 51 -3.73 7.60 4.13
N ASN A 52 -3.04 8.69 3.78
CA ASN A 52 -2.07 8.68 2.70
C ASN A 52 -0.89 7.75 3.08
N ALA A 53 -0.45 6.92 2.14
CA ALA A 53 0.55 5.90 2.40
C ALA A 53 1.89 6.47 2.92
N THR A 54 2.36 7.62 2.43
CA THR A 54 3.61 8.22 2.92
C THR A 54 3.45 8.79 4.32
N ARG A 55 2.33 9.48 4.60
CA ARG A 55 2.06 10.02 5.95
C ARG A 55 1.97 8.93 7.03
N LEU A 56 1.35 7.79 6.71
CA LEU A 56 1.25 6.64 7.62
C LEU A 56 2.62 6.08 8.03
N LEU A 57 3.64 6.25 7.18
CA LEU A 57 4.99 5.75 7.43
C LEU A 57 5.89 6.80 8.10
N GLU A 58 5.69 8.07 7.77
CA GLU A 58 6.49 9.19 8.31
C GLU A 58 6.03 9.65 9.69
N ASP A 59 4.73 9.57 9.98
CA ASP A 59 4.11 9.97 11.26
C ASP A 59 3.10 8.91 11.73
N PRO A 60 3.57 7.70 12.10
CA PRO A 60 2.69 6.63 12.56
C PRO A 60 2.04 7.03 13.89
N LYS A 61 0.70 7.04 13.93
CA LYS A 61 -0.04 7.47 15.14
C LYS A 61 -0.23 6.38 16.17
N HIS A 62 0.05 5.13 15.80
CA HIS A 62 -0.09 3.99 16.69
C HIS A 62 1.28 3.32 16.94
N PRO A 63 1.60 2.92 18.19
CA PRO A 63 2.83 2.16 18.49
C PRO A 63 2.85 0.74 17.93
N TYR A 64 1.66 0.24 17.56
CA TYR A 64 1.26 -1.13 17.20
C TYR A 64 1.57 -2.20 18.26
#